data_AF-A0A2A5PKL7-F1
#
_entry.id   AF-A0A2A5PKL7-F1
#
_cell.length_a   1.000
_cell.length_b   1.000
_cell.length_c   1.000
_cell.angle_alpha   90.00
_cell.angle_beta   90.00
_cell.angle_gamma   90.00
#
_symmetry.space_group_name_H-M   'P 1'
#
loop_
_entity.id
_entity.type
_entity.pdbx_description
1 polymer ?
#
loop_
_entity_poly.entity_id
_entity_poly.type
_entity_poly.pdbx_seq_one_letter_code
_entity_poly.pdbx_strand_id
1 'polypeptide(L)'
;MAEINNIITVAAAIILNAKQQLLVVRKQHTACFMQVGGKLEPNEAPETTMLREIAEEIGCQAQIQQFIGRYETATANEPDCRLVSYVYWVQLDQAPKIAAEIAEMKWVDLDDQDTLLAPLTHEVVMPWLRQYLQQN
;
A
#
# COMPACT_ATOMS: atom_id res chain seq x y z
N MET A 1 6.06 32.61 -1.94
CA MET A 1 5.26 31.46 -1.49
C MET A 1 5.72 30.30 -2.33
N ALA A 2 6.39 29.29 -1.75
CA ALA A 2 6.90 28.17 -2.53
C ALA A 2 5.70 27.33 -3.02
N GLU A 3 5.55 27.20 -4.33
CA GLU A 3 4.60 26.27 -4.94
C GLU A 3 5.05 24.84 -4.63
N ILE A 4 4.15 24.04 -4.03
CA ILE A 4 4.36 22.60 -3.81
C ILE A 4 4.16 21.91 -5.16
N ASN A 5 5.25 21.60 -5.88
CA ASN A 5 5.15 21.17 -7.30
C ASN A 5 5.51 19.70 -7.59
N ASN A 6 5.57 18.80 -6.60
CA ASN A 6 5.68 17.36 -6.89
C ASN A 6 4.52 16.55 -6.29
N ILE A 7 3.70 16.01 -7.18
CA ILE A 7 2.69 15.00 -6.87
C ILE A 7 3.24 13.65 -7.32
N ILE A 8 3.28 12.70 -6.39
CA ILE A 8 3.57 11.30 -6.70
C ILE A 8 2.25 10.56 -6.77
N THR A 9 2.00 9.87 -7.88
CA THR A 9 0.82 9.03 -8.04
C THR A 9 1.23 7.57 -7.95
N VAL A 10 0.55 6.82 -7.08
CA VAL A 10 0.81 5.39 -6.85
C VAL A 10 -0.47 4.57 -6.95
N ALA A 11 -0.30 3.28 -7.19
CA ALA A 11 -1.31 2.28 -6.86
C ALA A 11 -0.88 1.56 -5.57
N ALA A 12 -1.82 1.30 -4.66
CA ALA A 12 -1.56 0.65 -3.37
C ALA A 12 -2.54 -0.51 -3.08
N ALA A 13 -2.03 -1.66 -2.61
CA ALA A 13 -2.84 -2.84 -2.30
C ALA A 13 -3.17 -2.97 -0.81
N ILE A 14 -4.44 -3.24 -0.53
CA ILE A 14 -4.90 -3.83 0.71
C ILE A 14 -4.91 -5.35 0.52
N ILE A 15 -4.11 -6.06 1.32
CA ILE A 15 -4.01 -7.52 1.32
C ILE A 15 -4.23 -7.99 2.75
N LEU A 16 -5.22 -8.85 2.94
CA LEU A 16 -5.49 -9.48 4.24
C LEU A 16 -5.15 -10.96 4.19
N ASN A 17 -4.58 -11.48 5.27
CA ASN A 17 -4.50 -12.92 5.48
C ASN A 17 -5.80 -13.48 6.09
N ALA A 18 -5.88 -14.79 6.26
CA ALA A 18 -7.04 -15.46 6.87
C ALA A 18 -7.32 -15.05 8.33
N LYS A 19 -6.36 -14.40 9.01
CA LYS A 19 -6.51 -13.85 10.35
C LYS A 19 -6.89 -12.35 10.33
N GLN A 20 -7.25 -11.80 9.18
CA GLN A 20 -7.58 -10.38 8.99
C GLN A 20 -6.44 -9.42 9.34
N GLN A 21 -5.19 -9.88 9.25
CA GLN A 21 -4.02 -9.02 9.41
C GLN A 21 -3.65 -8.42 8.06
N LEU A 22 -3.26 -7.15 8.07
CA LEU A 22 -2.85 -6.41 6.87
C LEU A 22 -1.40 -6.74 6.51
N LEU A 23 -1.14 -7.06 5.25
CA LEU A 23 0.22 -7.12 4.73
C LEU A 23 0.78 -5.71 4.57
N VAL A 24 1.95 -5.46 5.14
CA VAL A 24 2.73 -4.24 4.91
C VAL A 24 4.18 -4.60 4.62
N VAL A 25 4.83 -3.76 3.83
CA VAL A 25 6.24 -3.90 3.44
C VAL A 25 7.03 -2.65 3.80
N ARG A 26 8.34 -2.79 4.00
CA ARG A 26 9.26 -1.67 4.18
C ARG A 26 10.36 -1.76 3.13
N LYS A 27 10.54 -0.69 2.37
CA LYS A 27 11.59 -0.60 1.35
C LYS A 27 12.96 -0.44 2.02
N GLN A 28 14.02 -0.80 1.30
CA GLN A 28 15.38 -0.48 1.73
C GLN A 28 15.53 1.04 1.92
N HIS A 29 16.31 1.44 2.93
CA HIS A 29 16.57 2.85 3.27
C HIS A 29 15.35 3.68 3.71
N THR A 30 14.19 3.05 3.99
CA THR A 30 13.03 3.71 4.59
C THR A 30 12.73 3.15 5.99
N ALA A 31 12.14 3.98 6.84
CA ALA A 31 11.76 3.60 8.21
C ALA A 31 10.32 3.07 8.31
N CYS A 32 9.40 3.64 7.52
CA CYS A 32 7.98 3.30 7.61
C CYS A 32 7.62 2.05 6.80
N PHE A 33 6.68 1.27 7.33
CA PHE A 33 5.95 0.23 6.60
C PHE A 33 4.79 0.83 5.81
N MET A 34 4.53 0.30 4.62
CA MET A 34 3.53 0.78 3.68
C MET A 34 2.84 -0.36 2.94
N GLN A 35 1.85 -0.04 2.12
CA GLN A 35 1.22 -1.00 1.22
C GLN A 35 2.24 -1.56 0.22
N VAL A 36 2.02 -2.80 -0.23
CA VAL A 36 2.62 -3.28 -1.48
C VAL A 36 2.08 -2.41 -2.61
N GLY A 37 2.95 -1.94 -3.49
CA GLY A 37 2.58 -1.02 -4.55
C GLY A 37 3.67 -0.01 -4.90
N GLY A 38 3.38 0.81 -5.90
CA GLY A 38 4.40 1.68 -6.47
C GLY A 38 3.85 2.73 -7.41
N LYS A 39 4.78 3.47 -8.01
CA LYS A 39 4.48 4.59 -8.89
C LYS A 39 3.91 4.07 -10.20
N LEU A 40 2.94 4.80 -10.74
CA LEU A 40 2.43 4.51 -12.08
C LEU A 40 3.54 4.79 -13.11
N GLU A 41 3.71 3.88 -14.06
CA GLU A 41 4.51 4.15 -15.25
C GLU A 41 3.74 5.02 -16.26
N PRO A 42 4.44 5.71 -17.19
CA PRO A 42 3.79 6.51 -18.22
C PRO A 42 2.79 5.68 -19.04
N ASN A 43 1.53 6.13 -19.06
CA ASN A 43 0.39 5.48 -19.73
C ASN A 43 -0.03 4.13 -19.13
N GLU A 44 0.40 3.82 -17.91
CA GLU A 44 -0.04 2.62 -17.17
C GLU A 44 -1.33 2.92 -16.37
N ALA A 45 -2.30 2.02 -16.46
CA ALA A 45 -3.50 2.09 -15.63
C ALA A 45 -3.15 1.70 -14.17
N PRO A 46 -3.76 2.33 -13.14
CA PRO A 46 -3.41 2.03 -11.75
C PRO A 46 -3.64 0.56 -11.37
N GLU A 47 -4.64 -0.11 -11.97
CA GLU A 47 -4.85 -1.56 -11.80
C GLU A 47 -3.66 -2.37 -12.32
N THR A 48 -3.13 -2.01 -13.49
CA THR A 48 -1.96 -2.66 -14.09
C THR A 48 -0.71 -2.44 -13.24
N THR A 49 -0.48 -1.20 -12.81
CA THR A 49 0.59 -0.85 -11.87
C THR A 49 0.51 -1.72 -10.61
N MET A 50 -0.68 -1.86 -10.04
CA MET A 50 -0.86 -2.64 -8.82
C MET A 50 -0.47 -4.12 -8.99
N LEU A 51 -0.95 -4.76 -10.06
CA LEU A 51 -0.65 -6.16 -10.32
C LEU A 51 0.84 -6.39 -10.63
N ARG A 52 1.47 -5.47 -11.36
CA ARG A 52 2.91 -5.50 -11.64
C ARG A 52 3.72 -5.40 -10.35
N GLU A 53 3.45 -4.41 -9.51
CA GLU A 53 4.18 -4.17 -8.26
C GLU A 53 4.05 -5.36 -7.29
N ILE A 54 2.87 -5.99 -7.20
CA ILE A 54 2.71 -7.23 -6.41
C ILE A 54 3.62 -8.35 -6.95
N ALA A 55 3.71 -8.52 -8.26
CA ALA A 55 4.57 -9.54 -8.85
C ALA A 55 6.06 -9.24 -8.60
N GLU A 56 6.46 -7.97 -8.67
CA GLU A 56 7.84 -7.51 -8.50
C GLU A 56 8.30 -7.53 -7.04
N GLU A 57 7.50 -7.00 -6.11
CA GLU A 57 7.87 -6.80 -4.71
C GLU A 57 7.69 -8.06 -3.86
N ILE A 58 6.69 -8.88 -4.17
CA ILE A 58 6.33 -10.04 -3.33
C ILE A 58 6.16 -11.37 -4.08
N GLY A 59 6.42 -11.40 -5.39
CA GLY A 59 6.46 -12.63 -6.19
C GLY A 59 5.10 -13.34 -6.32
N CYS A 60 3.99 -12.60 -6.20
CA CYS A 60 2.63 -13.14 -6.24
C CYS A 60 1.89 -12.73 -7.51
N GLN A 61 0.86 -13.49 -7.87
CA GLN A 61 -0.23 -12.95 -8.67
C GLN A 61 -1.36 -12.51 -7.74
N ALA A 62 -2.18 -11.59 -8.22
CA ALA A 62 -3.30 -11.08 -7.44
C ALA A 62 -4.55 -10.91 -8.30
N GLN A 63 -5.70 -11.00 -7.64
CA GLN A 63 -6.99 -10.69 -8.21
C GLN A 63 -7.57 -9.49 -7.48
N ILE A 64 -7.87 -8.44 -8.23
CA ILE A 64 -8.55 -7.25 -7.70
C ILE A 64 -9.97 -7.64 -7.32
N GLN A 65 -10.30 -7.49 -6.04
CA GLN A 65 -11.64 -7.72 -5.52
C GLN A 65 -12.47 -6.44 -5.59
N GLN A 66 -11.85 -5.29 -5.26
CA GLN A 66 -12.56 -4.03 -5.18
C GLN A 66 -11.62 -2.84 -5.34
N PHE A 67 -12.06 -1.81 -6.07
CA PHE A 67 -11.47 -0.48 -5.99
C PHE A 67 -12.05 0.26 -4.78
N ILE A 68 -11.17 0.68 -3.87
CA ILE A 68 -11.56 1.31 -2.60
C ILE A 68 -11.73 2.82 -2.78
N GLY A 69 -10.82 3.44 -3.52
CA GLY A 69 -10.89 4.86 -3.79
C GLY A 69 -9.55 5.48 -4.16
N ARG A 70 -9.61 6.78 -4.46
CA ARG A 70 -8.45 7.63 -4.70
C ARG A 70 -8.28 8.57 -3.51
N TYR A 71 -7.12 8.54 -2.87
CA TYR A 71 -6.83 9.31 -1.66
C TYR A 71 -5.61 10.20 -1.85
N GLU A 72 -5.55 11.29 -1.09
CA GLU A 72 -4.42 12.20 -1.06
C GLU A 72 -3.88 12.29 0.37
N THR A 73 -2.60 11.99 0.53
CA THR A 73 -1.90 12.02 1.85
C THR A 73 -0.53 12.68 1.71
N ALA A 74 0.12 12.95 2.84
CA ALA A 74 1.55 13.27 2.84
C ALA A 74 2.36 12.02 2.43
N THR A 75 3.50 12.20 1.79
CA THR A 75 4.42 11.07 1.61
C THR A 75 5.14 10.76 2.92
N ALA A 76 5.55 9.50 3.12
CA ALA A 76 6.30 9.12 4.31
C ALA A 76 7.76 9.59 4.30
N ASN A 77 8.35 9.81 3.12
CA ASN A 77 9.79 9.99 2.94
C ASN A 77 10.18 11.32 2.25
N GLU A 78 9.22 12.05 1.66
CA GLU A 78 9.45 13.25 0.87
C GLU A 78 8.53 14.40 1.36
N PRO A 79 8.97 15.20 2.36
CA PRO A 79 8.11 16.16 3.06
C PRO A 79 7.52 17.27 2.17
N ASP A 80 8.12 17.53 1.01
CA ASP A 80 7.66 18.53 0.04
C ASP A 80 6.79 17.94 -1.09
N CYS A 81 6.43 16.66 -0.99
CA CYS A 81 5.65 15.94 -1.99
C CYS A 81 4.27 15.54 -1.44
N ARG A 82 3.26 15.56 -2.32
CA ARG A 82 1.94 15.00 -2.04
C ARG A 82 1.82 13.63 -2.68
N LEU A 83 1.20 12.68 -1.99
CA LEU A 83 0.92 11.34 -2.50
C LEU A 83 -0.54 11.25 -2.94
N VAL A 84 -0.78 10.93 -4.20
CA VAL A 84 -2.07 10.48 -4.71
C VAL A 84 -2.04 8.96 -4.81
N SER A 85 -2.96 8.26 -4.16
CA SER A 85 -3.00 6.80 -4.12
C SER A 85 -4.31 6.26 -4.65
N TYR A 86 -4.24 5.35 -5.63
CA TYR A 86 -5.36 4.50 -6.02
C TYR A 86 -5.29 3.21 -5.21
N VAL A 87 -6.28 3.00 -4.35
CA VAL A 87 -6.26 1.90 -3.37
C VAL A 87 -7.19 0.78 -3.81
N TYR A 88 -6.67 -0.45 -3.83
CA TYR A 88 -7.40 -1.65 -4.24
C TYR A 88 -7.33 -2.70 -3.16
N TRP A 89 -8.44 -3.38 -2.89
CA TRP A 89 -8.40 -4.64 -2.16
C TRP A 89 -8.16 -5.77 -3.15
N VAL A 90 -7.14 -6.56 -2.87
CA VAL A 90 -6.74 -7.68 -3.71
C VAL A 90 -6.63 -8.95 -2.88
N GLN A 91 -6.79 -10.08 -3.56
CA GLN A 91 -6.52 -11.41 -3.04
C GLN A 91 -5.29 -11.98 -3.74
N LEU A 92 -4.32 -12.46 -2.96
CA LEU A 92 -3.15 -13.16 -3.51
C LEU A 92 -3.51 -14.62 -3.81
N ASP A 93 -2.93 -15.17 -4.87
CA ASP A 93 -3.09 -16.58 -5.25
C ASP A 93 -2.20 -17.53 -4.42
N GLN A 94 -1.13 -16.99 -3.84
CA GLN A 94 -0.14 -17.71 -3.07
C GLN A 94 0.45 -16.87 -1.93
N ALA A 95 1.19 -17.52 -1.04
CA ALA A 95 1.86 -16.83 0.07
C ALA A 95 2.96 -15.89 -0.46
N PRO A 96 3.00 -14.62 0.00
CA PRO A 96 3.99 -13.65 -0.46
C PRO A 96 5.38 -13.99 0.05
N LYS A 97 6.40 -13.64 -0.75
CA LYS A 97 7.81 -13.76 -0.38
C LYS A 97 8.51 -12.47 -0.74
N ILE A 98 9.37 -11.98 0.16
CA ILE A 98 10.18 -10.78 -0.10
C ILE A 98 10.94 -10.94 -1.42
N ALA A 99 10.83 -9.95 -2.30
CA ALA A 99 11.57 -9.81 -3.54
C ALA A 99 12.02 -8.34 -3.73
N ALA A 100 12.81 -8.12 -4.79
CA ALA A 100 13.27 -6.80 -5.22
C ALA A 100 13.82 -5.92 -4.07
N GLU A 101 13.30 -4.68 -3.93
CA GLU A 101 13.78 -3.67 -2.99
C GLU A 101 13.13 -3.73 -1.59
N ILE A 102 12.34 -4.77 -1.31
CA ILE A 102 11.72 -4.94 0.00
C ILE A 102 12.76 -5.42 1.01
N ALA A 103 12.97 -4.63 2.07
CA ALA A 103 13.86 -4.99 3.17
C ALA A 103 13.14 -5.88 4.20
N GLU A 104 11.85 -5.66 4.39
CA GLU A 104 11.07 -6.33 5.43
C GLU A 104 9.59 -6.39 5.05
N MET A 105 8.92 -7.47 5.47
CA MET A 105 7.50 -7.70 5.23
C MET A 105 6.86 -8.20 6.52
N LYS A 106 5.72 -7.64 6.89
CA LYS A 106 5.02 -7.92 8.15
C LYS A 106 3.52 -8.06 7.92
N TRP A 107 2.90 -8.98 8.66
CA TRP A 107 1.46 -8.99 8.89
C TRP A 107 1.17 -8.19 10.16
N VAL A 108 0.39 -7.12 10.05
CA VAL A 108 0.03 -6.24 11.18
C VAL A 108 -1.43 -6.40 11.55
N ASP A 109 -1.70 -6.53 12.85
CA ASP A 109 -3.05 -6.47 13.38
C ASP A 109 -3.62 -5.04 13.22
N LEU A 110 -4.94 -4.91 13.14
CA LEU A 110 -5.57 -3.60 12.92
C LEU A 110 -5.47 -2.68 14.14
N ASP A 111 -5.07 -3.19 15.30
CA ASP A 111 -4.81 -2.45 16.54
C ASP A 111 -3.31 -2.33 16.87
N ASP A 112 -2.41 -2.76 15.97
CA ASP A 112 -0.97 -2.58 16.11
C ASP A 112 -0.61 -1.09 16.20
N GLN A 113 0.09 -0.73 17.28
CA GLN A 113 0.56 0.63 17.57
C GLN A 113 2.08 0.77 17.55
N ASP A 114 2.80 -0.35 17.46
CA ASP A 114 4.26 -0.39 17.54
C ASP A 114 4.90 -0.23 16.16
N THR A 115 4.18 -0.58 15.10
CA THR A 115 4.67 -0.49 13.73
C THR A 115 4.61 0.96 13.27
N LEU A 116 5.74 1.49 12.83
CA LEU A 116 5.79 2.79 12.16
C LEU A 116 5.18 2.68 10.76
N LEU A 117 3.93 3.11 10.60
CA LEU A 117 3.17 3.01 9.36
C LEU A 117 3.22 4.33 8.57
N ALA A 118 3.24 4.21 7.24
CA ALA A 118 3.15 5.37 6.34
C ALA A 118 1.79 6.08 6.48
N PRO A 119 1.70 7.39 6.17
CA PRO A 119 0.46 8.17 6.29
C PRO A 119 -0.74 7.53 5.60
N LEU A 120 -0.60 7.08 4.34
CA LEU A 120 -1.66 6.34 3.64
C LEU A 120 -2.18 5.14 4.45
N THR A 121 -1.28 4.37 5.05
CA THR A 121 -1.64 3.17 5.79
C THR A 121 -2.39 3.53 7.08
N HIS A 122 -1.82 4.43 7.87
CA HIS A 122 -2.36 4.79 9.20
C HIS A 122 -3.64 5.63 9.10
N GLU A 123 -3.70 6.59 8.17
CA GLU A 123 -4.78 7.58 8.09
C GLU A 123 -5.96 7.11 7.22
N VAL A 124 -5.72 6.21 6.27
CA VAL A 124 -6.75 5.77 5.30
C VAL A 124 -7.04 4.28 5.43
N VAL A 125 -6.04 3.42 5.22
CA VAL A 125 -6.26 1.97 5.10
C VAL A 125 -6.72 1.35 6.42
N MET A 126 -6.06 1.67 7.54
CA MET A 126 -6.41 1.12 8.84
C MET A 126 -7.83 1.54 9.29
N PRO A 127 -8.24 2.82 9.24
CA PRO A 127 -9.63 3.20 9.51
C PRO A 127 -10.64 2.53 8.59
N TRP A 128 -10.35 2.45 7.29
CA TRP A 128 -11.25 1.80 6.33
C TRP A 128 -11.45 0.32 6.65
N LEU A 129 -10.37 -0.41 6.95
CA LEU A 129 -10.42 -1.83 7.31
C LEU A 129 -11.22 -2.08 8.59
N ARG A 130 -11.00 -1.26 9.63
CA ARG A 130 -11.75 -1.37 10.90
C ARG A 130 -13.25 -1.18 10.66
N GLN A 131 -13.63 -0.22 9.84
CA GLN A 131 -15.05 -0.02 9.48
C GLN A 131 -15.59 -1.18 8.65
N TYR A 132 -14.84 -1.66 7.66
CA TYR A 132 -15.26 -2.73 6.76
C TYR A 132 -15.51 -4.05 7.51
N LEU A 133 -14.61 -4.43 8.42
CA LEU A 133 -14.71 -5.67 9.19
C LEU A 133 -15.70 -5.60 10.36
N GLN A 134 -16.16 -4.42 10.76
CA GLN A 134 -17.27 -4.29 11.72
C GLN A 134 -18.64 -4.49 11.06
N GLN A 135 -18.71 -4.38 9.74
CA GLN A 135 -19.96 -4.42 8.96
C GLN A 135 -20.19 -5.77 8.28
N ASN A 136 -19.23 -6.69 8.34
CA ASN A 136 -19.24 -8.01 7.69
C ASN A 136 -18.76 -9.08 8.67
#